data_AF-A0A6J6KCY5-F1
#
_entry.id   AF-A0A6J6KCY5-F1
#
_cell.length_a   1.000
_cell.length_b   1.000
_cell.length_c   1.000
_cell.angle_alpha   90.00
_cell.angle_beta   90.00
_cell.angle_gamma   90.00
#
_symmetry.space_group_name_H-M   'P 1'
#
loop_
_entity.id
_entity.type
_entity.pdbx_description
1 polymer ?
#
loop_
_entity_poly.entity_id
_entity_poly.type
_entity_poly.pdbx_seq_one_letter_code
_entity_poly.pdbx_strand_id
1 'polypeptide(L)'
;MWDPATYPDVKTIADLKATGVKVRYFGGTAYMDYFTSTGILDPAQVDGSYDGTPANFVADGGKSAQQGFATSEPYFYENVLTDWGKPVAYQTIHDAGWTSYAQTLAAKPETIVSAADCLKLLVPIIQQAQVDYVTDPSTTNALILDLVAQYNNGWMYDAGQADAAVALALENGLIANSPDGTLGSFDTKRMDDFLALAIPIFEGLGEKLKPGLTSADLATNQFIDSTIALP
;
A
#
# COMPACT_ATOMS: atom_id res chain seq x y z
N MET A 1 6.29 6.16 7.67
CA MET A 1 7.18 5.66 8.74
C MET A 1 8.06 6.77 9.27
N TRP A 2 8.49 6.67 10.53
CA TRP A 2 9.35 7.62 11.25
C TRP A 2 10.22 6.88 12.28
N ASP A 3 11.29 7.52 12.75
CA ASP A 3 12.09 7.01 13.86
C ASP A 3 11.39 7.27 15.21
N PRO A 4 10.97 6.23 15.96
CA PRO A 4 10.30 6.40 17.24
C PRO A 4 11.25 6.90 18.35
N ALA A 5 12.57 6.78 18.19
CA ALA A 5 13.52 7.34 19.16
C ALA A 5 13.64 8.86 19.00
N THR A 6 13.60 9.36 17.76
CA THR A 6 13.59 10.79 17.46
C THR A 6 12.21 11.42 17.74
N TYR A 7 11.12 10.70 17.48
CA TYR A 7 9.75 11.18 17.64
C TYR A 7 8.90 10.26 18.55
N PRO A 8 9.18 10.21 19.87
CA PRO A 8 8.54 9.27 20.79
C PRO A 8 7.04 9.53 21.01
N ASP A 9 6.61 10.78 20.84
CA ASP A 9 5.22 11.21 21.04
C ASP A 9 4.35 11.05 19.79
N VAL A 10 4.95 10.82 18.61
CA VAL A 10 4.20 10.62 17.35
C VAL A 10 3.58 9.22 17.35
N LYS A 11 2.26 9.15 17.17
CA LYS A 11 1.49 7.90 17.05
C LYS A 11 0.79 7.76 15.70
N THR A 12 0.51 8.87 15.04
CA THR A 12 -0.17 8.94 13.75
C THR A 12 0.60 9.83 12.78
N ILE A 13 0.30 9.71 11.48
CA ILE A 13 0.83 10.62 10.45
C ILE A 13 0.45 12.07 10.78
N ALA A 14 -0.73 12.32 11.36
CA ALA A 14 -1.16 13.67 11.73
C ALA A 14 -0.28 14.31 12.82
N ASP A 15 0.29 13.51 13.73
CA ASP A 15 1.16 14.02 14.80
C ASP A 15 2.48 14.57 14.24
N LEU A 16 2.94 14.08 13.08
CA LEU A 16 4.15 14.58 12.41
C LEU A 16 4.03 16.08 12.08
N LYS A 17 2.82 16.59 11.85
CA LYS A 17 2.62 18.00 11.53
C LYS A 17 3.11 18.92 12.64
N ALA A 18 2.89 18.57 13.90
CA ALA A 18 3.29 19.40 15.04
C ALA A 18 4.82 19.44 15.22
N THR A 19 5.54 18.45 14.70
CA THR A 19 7.00 18.37 14.82
C THR A 19 7.72 19.18 13.74
N GLY A 20 7.02 19.56 12.66
CA GLY A 20 7.60 20.26 11.51
C GLY A 20 8.59 19.41 10.70
N VAL A 21 8.57 18.09 10.90
CA VAL A 21 9.47 17.16 10.22
C VAL A 21 9.24 17.13 8.71
N LYS A 22 10.32 16.94 7.96
CA LYS A 22 10.25 16.70 6.52
C LYS A 22 9.65 15.32 6.24
N VAL A 23 8.60 15.23 5.44
CA VAL A 23 7.94 13.96 5.06
C VAL A 23 8.19 13.66 3.59
N ARG A 24 9.04 12.66 3.31
CA ARG A 24 9.41 12.28 1.93
C ARG A 24 8.41 11.29 1.33
N TYR A 25 8.04 11.50 0.08
CA TYR A 25 7.11 10.67 -0.67
C TYR A 25 7.40 10.67 -2.18
N PHE A 26 6.83 9.72 -2.93
CA PHE A 26 6.88 9.75 -4.39
C PHE A 26 6.01 10.90 -4.91
N GLY A 27 6.63 11.91 -5.51
CA GLY A 27 5.91 13.06 -6.07
C GLY A 27 4.80 12.65 -7.04
N GLY A 28 3.65 13.32 -6.93
CA GLY A 28 2.48 13.08 -7.79
C GLY A 28 1.47 12.06 -7.25
N THR A 29 1.64 11.55 -6.04
CA THR A 29 0.64 10.67 -5.42
C THR A 29 -0.50 11.47 -4.77
N ALA A 30 -1.73 11.23 -5.20
CA ALA A 30 -2.93 11.96 -4.72
C ALA A 30 -3.18 11.87 -3.21
N TYR A 31 -2.71 10.82 -2.53
CA TYR A 31 -2.87 10.72 -1.07
C TYR A 31 -2.15 11.85 -0.33
N MET A 32 -1.04 12.36 -0.87
CA MET A 32 -0.28 13.44 -0.25
C MET A 32 -1.00 14.79 -0.45
N ASP A 33 -1.63 14.98 -1.61
CA ASP A 33 -2.51 16.12 -1.86
C ASP A 33 -3.73 16.10 -0.94
N TYR A 34 -4.30 14.91 -0.68
CA TYR A 34 -5.31 14.74 0.35
C TYR A 34 -4.81 15.13 1.75
N PHE A 35 -3.65 14.63 2.18
CA PHE A 35 -3.10 14.98 3.51
C PHE A 35 -2.84 16.47 3.68
N THR A 36 -2.33 17.13 2.64
CA THR A 36 -2.00 18.56 2.71
C THR A 36 -3.24 19.45 2.59
N SER A 37 -4.20 19.11 1.72
CA SER A 37 -5.45 19.88 1.57
C SER A 37 -6.41 19.76 2.75
N THR A 38 -6.41 18.61 3.44
CA THR A 38 -7.19 18.40 4.67
C THR A 38 -6.46 18.83 5.94
N GLY A 39 -5.20 19.24 5.81
CA GLY A 39 -4.39 19.73 6.91
C GLY A 39 -3.87 18.65 7.86
N ILE A 40 -3.92 17.37 7.47
CA ILE A 40 -3.19 16.28 8.16
C ILE A 40 -1.70 16.59 8.18
N LEU A 41 -1.16 17.05 7.05
CA LEU A 41 0.20 17.57 6.92
C LEU A 41 0.17 19.01 6.40
N ASP A 42 1.29 19.70 6.57
CA ASP A 42 1.55 21.05 6.06
C ASP A 42 2.22 20.93 4.67
N PRO A 43 1.74 21.63 3.63
CA PRO A 43 2.40 21.66 2.32
C PRO A 43 3.91 21.97 2.36
N ALA A 44 4.37 22.80 3.31
CA ALA A 44 5.79 23.14 3.43
C ALA A 44 6.65 22.00 4.00
N GLN A 45 6.03 21.01 4.66
CA GLN A 45 6.73 19.91 5.31
C GLN A 45 6.93 18.70 4.38
N VAL A 46 6.13 18.55 3.33
CA VAL A 46 6.24 17.40 2.41
C VAL A 46 7.33 17.58 1.36
N ASP A 47 7.85 16.47 0.84
CA ASP A 47 8.93 16.44 -0.15
C ASP A 47 8.76 15.26 -1.13
N GLY A 48 8.44 15.59 -2.38
CA GLY A 48 8.16 14.62 -3.44
C GLY A 48 9.40 13.96 -4.06
N SER A 49 10.59 14.15 -3.50
CA SER A 49 11.86 13.64 -4.04
C SER A 49 12.24 12.24 -3.55
N TYR A 50 11.34 11.51 -2.89
CA TYR A 50 11.64 10.13 -2.48
C TYR A 50 11.94 9.26 -3.69
N ASP A 51 13.05 8.53 -3.65
CA ASP A 51 13.56 7.71 -4.75
C ASP A 51 13.34 6.20 -4.51
N GLY A 52 12.63 5.84 -3.45
CA GLY A 52 12.40 4.44 -3.06
C GLY A 52 13.51 3.84 -2.21
N THR A 53 14.55 4.61 -1.85
CA THR A 53 15.70 4.10 -1.10
C THR A 53 15.71 4.58 0.36
N PRO A 54 16.37 3.86 1.28
CA PRO A 54 16.54 4.31 2.66
C PRO A 54 17.57 5.44 2.82
N ALA A 55 18.33 5.78 1.78
CA ALA A 55 19.56 6.56 1.89
C ALA A 55 19.38 7.92 2.58
N ASN A 56 18.35 8.68 2.20
CA ASN A 56 18.11 10.01 2.77
C ASN A 56 17.68 9.96 4.24
N PHE A 57 16.86 8.98 4.62
CA PHE A 57 16.42 8.79 6.00
C PHE A 57 17.56 8.33 6.91
N VAL A 58 18.44 7.45 6.40
CA VAL A 58 19.66 7.07 7.12
C VAL A 58 20.62 8.26 7.23
N ALA A 59 20.84 9.01 6.14
CA ALA A 59 21.77 10.12 6.10
C ALA A 59 21.39 11.27 7.05
N ASP A 60 20.10 11.54 7.24
CA ASP A 60 19.63 12.52 8.22
C ASP A 60 19.44 11.95 9.63
N GLY A 61 19.69 10.66 9.83
CA GLY A 61 19.63 9.98 11.11
C GLY A 61 18.21 9.86 11.66
N GLY A 62 17.21 9.65 10.79
CA GLY A 62 15.80 9.51 11.18
C GLY A 62 15.13 10.82 11.59
N LYS A 63 15.74 11.96 11.26
CA LYS A 63 15.17 13.31 11.48
C LYS A 63 14.14 13.70 10.43
N SER A 64 13.85 12.80 9.51
CA SER A 64 12.77 12.90 8.56
C SER A 64 11.77 11.77 8.82
N ALA A 65 10.56 11.94 8.30
CA ALA A 65 9.67 10.83 8.05
C ALA A 65 9.67 10.54 6.55
N GLN A 66 9.26 9.34 6.17
CA GLN A 66 9.10 8.99 4.77
C GLN A 66 7.99 7.96 4.57
N GLN A 67 7.49 7.86 3.35
CA GLN A 67 6.67 6.73 2.94
C GLN A 67 7.48 5.41 2.97
N GLY A 68 6.75 4.30 2.93
CA GLY A 68 7.29 2.94 2.85
C GLY A 68 6.15 1.93 2.88
N PHE A 69 6.44 0.68 2.55
CA PHE A 69 5.50 -0.44 2.66
C PHE A 69 5.49 -1.01 4.07
N ALA A 70 4.31 -1.02 4.69
CA ALA A 70 4.11 -1.63 6.01
C ALA A 70 4.42 -3.14 6.04
N THR A 71 4.45 -3.80 4.88
CA THR A 71 4.76 -5.22 4.70
C THR A 71 6.24 -5.51 4.50
N SER A 72 7.13 -4.52 4.53
CA SER A 72 8.55 -4.78 4.26
C SER A 72 9.44 -3.92 5.15
N GLU A 73 9.17 -2.63 5.21
CA GLU A 73 10.06 -1.64 5.80
C GLU A 73 10.27 -1.83 7.31
N PRO A 74 9.27 -2.21 8.11
CA PRO A 74 9.48 -2.50 9.53
C PRO A 74 10.57 -3.56 9.76
N TYR A 75 10.50 -4.70 9.05
CA TYR A 75 11.52 -5.75 9.17
C TYR A 75 12.84 -5.33 8.52
N PHE A 76 12.78 -4.79 7.31
CA PHE A 76 13.96 -4.43 6.52
C PHE A 76 14.85 -3.41 7.24
N TYR A 77 14.26 -2.35 7.79
CA TYR A 77 15.02 -1.31 8.48
C TYR A 77 15.66 -1.81 9.78
N GLU A 78 14.97 -2.68 10.49
CA GLU A 78 15.45 -3.20 11.78
C GLU A 78 16.50 -4.30 11.62
N ASN A 79 16.31 -5.22 10.65
CA ASN A 79 17.06 -6.48 10.60
C ASN A 79 18.01 -6.61 9.41
N VAL A 80 17.72 -5.95 8.28
CA VAL A 80 18.49 -6.12 7.03
C VAL A 80 19.40 -4.92 6.77
N LEU A 81 18.89 -3.72 7.00
CA LEU A 81 19.60 -2.47 6.73
C LEU A 81 20.58 -2.14 7.87
N THR A 82 21.82 -2.60 7.74
CA THR A 82 22.88 -2.45 8.76
C THR A 82 23.18 -1.00 9.15
N ASP A 83 23.05 -0.07 8.21
CA ASP A 83 23.32 1.36 8.45
C ASP A 83 22.24 2.03 9.31
N TRP A 84 21.07 1.38 9.47
CA TRP A 84 20.00 1.80 10.37
C TRP A 84 19.92 0.91 11.61
N GLY A 85 19.61 -0.38 11.42
CA GLY A 85 19.63 -1.43 12.45
C GLY A 85 18.72 -1.19 13.65
N LYS A 86 17.59 -0.49 13.45
CA LYS A 86 16.67 -0.05 14.52
C LYS A 86 15.22 -0.12 14.04
N PRO A 87 14.25 -0.24 14.96
CA PRO A 87 12.83 -0.23 14.59
C PRO A 87 12.42 1.13 13.99
N VAL A 88 11.35 1.08 13.19
CA VAL A 88 10.66 2.25 12.66
C VAL A 88 9.18 2.16 13.01
N ALA A 89 8.58 3.28 13.38
CA ALA A 89 7.14 3.36 13.62
C ALA A 89 6.43 3.82 12.35
N TYR A 90 5.16 3.43 12.18
CA TYR A 90 4.38 3.78 10.99
C TYR A 90 2.87 3.81 11.29
N GLN A 91 2.14 4.42 10.37
CA GLN A 91 0.69 4.30 10.22
C GLN A 91 0.43 4.05 8.73
N THR A 92 -0.58 3.27 8.39
CA THR A 92 -0.96 3.09 6.99
C THR A 92 -1.64 4.35 6.45
N ILE A 93 -1.52 4.58 5.14
CA ILE A 93 -2.21 5.68 4.44
C ILE A 93 -3.74 5.51 4.53
N HIS A 94 -4.20 4.25 4.54
CA HIS A 94 -5.61 3.88 4.73
C HIS A 94 -6.14 4.40 6.08
N ASP A 95 -5.43 4.15 7.18
CA ASP A 95 -5.87 4.54 8.52
C ASP A 95 -5.74 6.05 8.77
N ALA A 96 -4.99 6.75 7.92
CA ALA A 96 -4.95 8.20 7.86
C ALA A 96 -6.07 8.81 6.99
N GLY A 97 -7.01 7.99 6.48
CA GLY A 97 -8.23 8.43 5.82
C GLY A 97 -8.25 8.29 4.29
N TRP A 98 -7.12 7.94 3.66
CA TRP A 98 -7.08 7.70 2.21
C TRP A 98 -7.29 6.21 1.90
N THR A 99 -8.56 5.81 1.84
CA THR A 99 -8.98 4.40 1.86
C THR A 99 -9.01 3.73 0.47
N SER A 100 -8.23 4.21 -0.50
CA SER A 100 -8.13 3.60 -1.83
C SER A 100 -7.76 2.10 -1.78
N TYR A 101 -8.22 1.31 -2.74
CA TYR A 101 -7.66 -0.01 -2.98
C TYR A 101 -6.33 0.13 -3.73
N ALA A 102 -5.25 -0.36 -3.13
CA ALA A 102 -3.92 -0.37 -3.75
C ALA A 102 -3.68 -1.71 -4.48
N GLN A 103 -2.73 -1.72 -5.43
CA GLN A 103 -2.28 -2.93 -6.14
C GLN A 103 -3.42 -3.77 -6.77
N THR A 104 -4.45 -3.09 -7.29
CA THR A 104 -5.58 -3.77 -7.96
C THR A 104 -5.19 -4.25 -9.35
N LEU A 105 -5.82 -5.34 -9.79
CA LEU A 105 -5.76 -5.75 -11.19
C LEU A 105 -6.70 -4.88 -12.02
N ALA A 106 -6.16 -4.20 -13.03
CA ALA A 106 -6.91 -3.30 -13.88
C ALA A 106 -6.74 -3.66 -15.37
N ALA A 107 -7.81 -3.51 -16.13
CA ALA A 107 -7.79 -3.62 -17.58
C ALA A 107 -8.75 -2.59 -18.18
N LYS A 108 -8.61 -2.32 -19.48
CA LYS A 108 -9.53 -1.42 -20.16
C LYS A 108 -10.94 -2.04 -20.23
N PRO A 109 -12.02 -1.24 -20.22
CA PRO A 109 -13.38 -1.77 -20.26
C PRO A 109 -13.63 -2.75 -21.42
N GLU A 110 -13.10 -2.47 -22.62
CA GLU A 110 -13.22 -3.35 -23.77
C GLU A 110 -12.50 -4.70 -23.58
N THR A 111 -11.40 -4.72 -22.83
CA THR A 111 -10.70 -5.95 -22.44
C THR A 111 -11.53 -6.75 -21.45
N ILE A 112 -12.18 -6.10 -20.47
CA ILE A 112 -13.06 -6.77 -19.51
C ILE A 112 -14.20 -7.50 -20.24
N VAL A 113 -14.82 -6.86 -21.24
CA VAL A 113 -15.89 -7.47 -22.02
C VAL A 113 -15.37 -8.60 -22.92
N SER A 114 -14.30 -8.35 -23.68
CA SER A 114 -13.79 -9.33 -24.66
C SER A 114 -13.13 -10.55 -24.02
N ALA A 115 -12.58 -10.42 -22.81
CA ALA A 115 -11.92 -11.49 -22.07
C ALA A 115 -12.78 -12.06 -20.94
N ALA A 116 -14.08 -11.76 -20.88
CA ALA A 116 -14.94 -12.11 -19.74
C ALA A 116 -14.89 -13.60 -19.37
N ASP A 117 -14.93 -14.51 -20.36
CA ASP A 117 -14.87 -15.95 -20.07
C ASP A 117 -13.50 -16.40 -19.54
N CYS A 118 -12.41 -15.76 -19.97
CA CYS A 118 -11.08 -16.00 -19.40
C CYS A 118 -11.00 -15.46 -17.96
N LEU A 119 -11.56 -14.28 -17.71
CA LEU A 119 -11.54 -13.64 -16.38
C LEU A 119 -12.35 -14.44 -15.35
N LYS A 120 -13.47 -15.06 -15.75
CA LYS A 120 -14.22 -16.00 -14.90
C LYS A 120 -13.39 -17.19 -14.43
N LEU A 121 -12.35 -17.57 -15.16
CA LEU A 121 -11.42 -18.64 -14.76
C LEU A 121 -10.21 -18.07 -14.01
N LEU A 122 -9.65 -16.97 -14.49
CA LEU A 122 -8.42 -16.41 -13.96
C LEU A 122 -8.60 -15.77 -12.57
N VAL A 123 -9.69 -15.03 -12.35
CA VAL A 123 -9.89 -14.30 -11.09
C VAL A 123 -9.98 -15.25 -9.89
N PRO A 124 -10.76 -16.35 -9.92
CA PRO A 124 -10.75 -17.34 -8.84
C PRO A 124 -9.39 -18.01 -8.62
N ILE A 125 -8.60 -18.24 -9.68
CA ILE A 125 -7.23 -18.78 -9.55
C ILE A 125 -6.35 -17.80 -8.76
N ILE A 126 -6.47 -16.50 -9.03
CA ILE A 126 -5.72 -15.46 -8.31
C ILE A 126 -6.18 -15.35 -6.86
N GLN A 127 -7.50 -15.41 -6.59
CA GLN A 127 -8.03 -15.44 -5.23
C GLN A 127 -7.47 -16.64 -4.45
N GLN A 128 -7.54 -17.84 -5.03
CA GLN A 128 -7.03 -19.05 -4.38
C GLN A 128 -5.52 -19.00 -4.18
N ALA A 129 -4.75 -18.49 -5.15
CA ALA A 129 -3.32 -18.31 -5.00
C ALA A 129 -2.95 -17.40 -3.82
N GLN A 130 -3.76 -16.37 -3.55
CA GLN A 130 -3.56 -15.51 -2.37
C GLN A 130 -3.85 -16.27 -1.07
N VAL A 131 -4.92 -17.08 -1.01
CA VAL A 131 -5.23 -17.95 0.15
C VAL A 131 -4.10 -18.95 0.39
N ASP A 132 -3.66 -19.62 -0.66
CA ASP A 132 -2.60 -20.63 -0.60
C ASP A 132 -1.28 -19.99 -0.13
N TYR A 133 -0.94 -18.81 -0.66
CA TYR A 133 0.27 -18.10 -0.28
C TYR A 133 0.28 -17.69 1.19
N VAL A 134 -0.82 -17.15 1.73
CA VAL A 134 -0.84 -16.78 3.16
C VAL A 134 -0.93 -17.99 4.09
N THR A 135 -1.43 -19.13 3.60
CA THR A 135 -1.50 -20.38 4.38
C THR A 135 -0.17 -21.10 4.41
N ASP A 136 0.54 -21.16 3.28
CA ASP A 136 1.88 -21.72 3.16
C ASP A 136 2.73 -20.89 2.18
N PRO A 137 3.46 -19.89 2.67
CA PRO A 137 4.25 -19.02 1.80
C PRO A 137 5.56 -19.64 1.33
N SER A 138 5.94 -20.82 1.85
CA SER A 138 7.30 -21.36 1.75
C SER A 138 7.81 -21.48 0.31
N THR A 139 6.98 -22.00 -0.59
CA THR A 139 7.33 -22.21 -2.00
C THR A 139 7.51 -20.88 -2.74
N THR A 140 6.59 -19.93 -2.52
CA THR A 140 6.64 -18.61 -3.15
C THR A 140 7.80 -17.78 -2.59
N ASN A 141 8.03 -17.81 -1.28
CA ASN A 141 9.17 -17.14 -0.64
C ASN A 141 10.51 -17.66 -1.18
N ALA A 142 10.65 -18.98 -1.31
CA ALA A 142 11.85 -19.58 -1.90
C ALA A 142 12.07 -19.13 -3.35
N LEU A 143 11.01 -19.06 -4.16
CA LEU A 143 11.10 -18.55 -5.52
C LEU A 143 11.49 -17.06 -5.56
N ILE A 144 10.91 -16.22 -4.70
CA ILE A 144 11.26 -14.80 -4.63
C ILE A 144 12.75 -14.64 -4.29
N LEU A 145 13.26 -15.37 -3.29
CA LEU A 145 14.67 -15.32 -2.91
C LEU A 145 15.60 -15.74 -4.05
N ASP A 146 15.23 -16.80 -4.78
CA ASP A 146 15.97 -17.26 -5.96
C ASP A 146 15.97 -16.18 -7.07
N LEU A 147 14.83 -15.55 -7.34
CA LEU A 147 14.72 -14.47 -8.33
C LEU A 147 15.50 -13.21 -7.94
N VAL A 148 15.51 -12.85 -6.65
CA VAL A 148 16.35 -11.75 -6.14
C VAL A 148 17.82 -12.02 -6.42
N ALA A 149 18.29 -13.23 -6.14
CA ALA A 149 19.67 -13.63 -6.41
C ALA A 149 20.00 -13.65 -7.91
N GLN A 150 19.08 -14.11 -8.75
CA GLN A 150 19.27 -14.17 -10.20
C GLN A 150 19.26 -12.80 -10.86
N TYR A 151 18.32 -11.92 -10.50
CA TYR A 151 18.24 -10.59 -11.08
C TYR A 151 19.30 -9.64 -10.55
N ASN A 152 19.71 -9.81 -9.28
CA ASN A 152 20.83 -9.09 -8.66
C ASN A 152 20.84 -7.58 -8.99
N ASN A 153 19.69 -6.93 -8.82
CA ASN A 153 19.48 -5.53 -9.16
C ASN A 153 19.81 -4.56 -7.99
N GLY A 154 20.47 -5.06 -6.93
CA GLY A 154 20.80 -4.30 -5.73
C GLY A 154 19.70 -4.28 -4.66
N TRP A 155 18.56 -4.96 -4.87
CA TRP A 155 17.56 -5.14 -3.83
C TRP A 155 18.05 -6.08 -2.74
N MET A 156 18.17 -5.55 -1.52
CA MET A 156 18.48 -6.34 -0.32
C MET A 156 17.19 -6.97 0.20
N TYR A 157 17.12 -8.30 0.17
CA TYR A 157 15.96 -9.06 0.59
C TYR A 157 16.42 -10.42 1.14
N ASP A 158 15.99 -10.78 2.34
CA ASP A 158 16.34 -12.03 3.00
C ASP A 158 15.10 -12.88 3.34
N ALA A 159 15.34 -14.11 3.80
CA ALA A 159 14.27 -15.04 4.13
C ALA A 159 13.37 -14.53 5.27
N GLY A 160 13.95 -13.83 6.25
CA GLY A 160 13.16 -13.29 7.35
C GLY A 160 12.25 -12.14 6.92
N GLN A 161 12.68 -11.33 5.94
CA GLN A 161 11.83 -10.30 5.34
C GLN A 161 10.69 -10.93 4.55
N ALA A 162 10.92 -12.06 3.89
CA ALA A 162 9.88 -12.80 3.19
C ALA A 162 8.80 -13.33 4.15
N ASP A 163 9.21 -13.90 5.27
CA ASP A 163 8.29 -14.39 6.31
C ASP A 163 7.56 -13.24 7.00
N ALA A 164 8.29 -12.17 7.35
CA ALA A 164 7.73 -10.98 7.97
C ALA A 164 6.71 -10.28 7.06
N ALA A 165 6.90 -10.28 5.74
CA ALA A 165 5.99 -9.63 4.83
C ALA A 165 4.58 -10.24 4.86
N VAL A 166 4.48 -11.57 4.94
CA VAL A 166 3.20 -12.27 5.05
C VAL A 166 2.55 -11.99 6.40
N ALA A 167 3.33 -12.09 7.48
CA ALA A 167 2.85 -11.81 8.84
C ALA A 167 2.32 -10.37 8.99
N LEU A 168 3.11 -9.38 8.55
CA LEU A 168 2.74 -7.97 8.58
C LEU A 168 1.52 -7.68 7.69
N ALA A 169 1.42 -8.31 6.52
CA ALA A 169 0.26 -8.12 5.66
C ALA A 169 -1.05 -8.59 6.32
N LEU A 170 -1.02 -9.70 7.07
CA LEU A 170 -2.16 -10.20 7.83
C LEU A 170 -2.43 -9.35 9.09
N GLU A 171 -1.39 -9.02 9.86
CA GLU A 171 -1.49 -8.22 11.09
C GLU A 171 -2.09 -6.83 10.83
N ASN A 172 -1.68 -6.18 9.74
CA ASN A 172 -2.19 -4.88 9.34
C ASN A 172 -3.52 -4.96 8.56
N GLY A 173 -4.09 -6.15 8.35
CA GLY A 173 -5.33 -6.34 7.58
C GLY A 173 -5.21 -5.93 6.11
N LEU A 174 -4.00 -5.96 5.54
CA LEU A 174 -3.73 -5.61 4.14
C LEU A 174 -4.08 -6.76 3.19
N ILE A 175 -3.98 -7.99 3.68
CA ILE A 175 -4.63 -9.17 3.08
C ILE A 175 -5.75 -9.56 4.04
N ALA A 176 -6.99 -9.27 3.64
CA ALA A 176 -8.16 -9.52 4.46
C ALA A 176 -9.36 -9.90 3.58
N ASN A 177 -10.31 -10.63 4.17
CA ASN A 177 -11.63 -10.79 3.58
C ASN A 177 -12.33 -9.43 3.58
N SER A 178 -13.07 -9.14 2.52
CA SER A 178 -13.99 -8.00 2.49
C SER A 178 -15.15 -8.21 3.46
N PRO A 179 -15.96 -7.16 3.76
CA PRO A 179 -17.06 -7.27 4.72
C PRO A 179 -18.12 -8.33 4.38
N ASP A 180 -18.19 -8.76 3.12
CA ASP A 180 -19.03 -9.85 2.64
C ASP A 180 -18.44 -11.25 2.92
N GLY A 181 -17.26 -11.33 3.54
CA GLY A 181 -16.54 -12.55 3.86
C GLY A 181 -15.69 -13.11 2.71
N THR A 182 -15.63 -12.44 1.55
CA THR A 182 -14.93 -12.94 0.37
C THR A 182 -13.56 -12.29 0.22
N LEU A 183 -12.53 -13.07 -0.13
CA LEU A 183 -11.21 -12.52 -0.44
C LEU A 183 -11.22 -11.88 -1.83
N GLY A 184 -10.81 -10.62 -1.93
CA GLY A 184 -10.62 -9.91 -3.20
C GLY A 184 -11.87 -9.25 -3.78
N SER A 185 -13.04 -9.37 -3.13
CA SER A 185 -14.21 -8.58 -3.53
C SER A 185 -14.00 -7.11 -3.18
N PHE A 186 -14.52 -6.20 -4.00
CA PHE A 186 -14.57 -4.78 -3.68
C PHE A 186 -15.79 -4.47 -2.79
N ASP A 187 -15.56 -3.86 -1.64
CA ASP A 187 -16.60 -3.17 -0.87
C ASP A 187 -17.04 -1.90 -1.62
N THR A 188 -18.21 -1.97 -2.26
CA THR A 188 -18.81 -0.84 -2.99
C THR A 188 -19.04 0.38 -2.09
N LYS A 189 -19.41 0.20 -0.82
CA LYS A 189 -19.63 1.33 0.08
C LYS A 189 -18.32 2.07 0.34
N ARG A 190 -17.24 1.32 0.65
CA ARG A 190 -15.89 1.90 0.79
C ARG A 190 -15.46 2.64 -0.48
N MET A 191 -15.73 2.07 -1.66
CA MET A 191 -15.41 2.73 -2.92
C MET A 191 -16.19 4.03 -3.13
N ASP A 192 -17.49 4.04 -2.85
CA ASP A 192 -18.33 5.23 -2.97
C ASP A 192 -17.90 6.32 -1.99
N ASP A 193 -17.65 5.96 -0.73
CA ASP A 193 -17.13 6.87 0.30
C ASP A 193 -15.75 7.44 -0.12
N PHE A 194 -14.87 6.59 -0.65
CA PHE A 194 -13.57 7.02 -1.16
C PHE A 194 -13.70 7.97 -2.35
N LEU A 195 -14.59 7.69 -3.32
CA LEU A 195 -14.80 8.57 -4.46
C LEU A 195 -15.35 9.94 -4.07
N ALA A 196 -16.28 9.98 -3.12
CA ALA A 196 -16.80 11.24 -2.60
C ALA A 196 -15.69 12.12 -1.99
N LEU A 197 -14.69 11.49 -1.38
CA LEU A 197 -13.49 12.15 -0.83
C LEU A 197 -12.46 12.51 -1.92
N ALA A 198 -12.20 11.60 -2.85
CA ALA A 198 -11.10 11.71 -3.80
C ALA A 198 -11.42 12.60 -5.00
N ILE A 199 -12.66 12.63 -5.48
CA ILE A 199 -13.08 13.43 -6.65
C ILE A 199 -12.69 14.92 -6.49
N PRO A 200 -13.04 15.61 -5.37
CA PRO A 200 -12.64 17.00 -5.18
C PRO A 200 -11.12 17.22 -5.13
N ILE A 201 -10.36 16.23 -4.62
CA ILE A 201 -8.89 16.30 -4.60
C ILE A 201 -8.35 16.27 -6.02
N PHE A 202 -8.75 15.27 -6.82
CA PHE A 202 -8.32 15.15 -8.21
C PHE A 202 -8.73 16.35 -9.07
N GLU A 203 -9.97 16.84 -8.93
CA GLU A 203 -10.42 18.05 -9.63
C GLU A 203 -9.61 19.29 -9.21
N GLY A 204 -9.25 19.41 -7.93
CA GLY A 204 -8.37 20.46 -7.41
C GLY A 204 -6.95 20.41 -8.00
N LEU A 205 -6.48 19.22 -8.38
CA LEU A 205 -5.22 19.00 -9.11
C LEU A 205 -5.33 19.27 -10.62
N GLY A 206 -6.52 19.60 -11.11
CA GLY A 206 -6.78 19.87 -12.52
C GLY A 206 -7.06 18.62 -13.36
N GLU A 207 -7.27 17.47 -12.73
CA GLU A 207 -7.64 16.23 -13.43
C GLU A 207 -9.04 16.33 -14.03
N LYS A 208 -9.20 15.74 -15.21
CA LYS A 208 -10.50 15.71 -15.92
C LYS A 208 -11.17 14.37 -15.72
N LEU A 209 -12.03 14.30 -14.71
CA LEU A 209 -12.78 13.10 -14.40
C LEU A 209 -14.01 12.93 -15.31
N LYS A 210 -14.45 11.68 -15.48
CA LYS A 210 -15.71 11.37 -16.16
C LYS A 210 -16.86 12.06 -15.39
N PRO A 211 -17.73 12.83 -16.06
CA PRO A 211 -18.91 13.39 -15.41
C PRO A 211 -19.80 12.29 -14.81
N GLY A 212 -20.17 12.44 -13.55
CA GLY A 212 -20.98 11.45 -12.84
C GLY A 212 -20.25 10.12 -12.60
N LEU A 213 -18.92 10.13 -12.47
CA LEU A 213 -18.11 8.95 -12.12
C LEU A 213 -18.68 8.25 -10.88
N THR A 214 -18.85 6.93 -10.98
CA THR A 214 -19.29 6.08 -9.87
C THR A 214 -18.32 4.93 -9.65
N SER A 215 -18.41 4.24 -8.50
CA SER A 215 -17.60 3.05 -8.23
C SER A 215 -17.81 1.93 -9.25
N ALA A 216 -19.03 1.81 -9.80
CA ALA A 216 -19.38 0.86 -10.85
C ALA A 216 -18.66 1.12 -12.19
N ASP A 217 -18.13 2.32 -12.40
CA ASP A 217 -17.30 2.62 -13.57
C ASP A 217 -15.84 2.16 -13.39
N LEU A 218 -15.41 1.92 -12.15
CA LEU A 218 -14.02 1.65 -11.80
C LEU A 218 -13.76 0.21 -11.42
N ALA A 219 -14.75 -0.48 -10.83
CA ALA A 219 -14.57 -1.84 -10.35
C ALA A 219 -15.79 -2.72 -10.59
N THR A 220 -15.55 -4.03 -10.59
CA THR A 220 -16.58 -5.05 -10.74
C THR A 220 -16.20 -6.30 -9.95
N ASN A 221 -17.18 -6.88 -9.25
CA ASN A 221 -17.05 -8.17 -8.57
C ASN A 221 -17.56 -9.34 -9.42
N GLN A 222 -17.89 -9.14 -10.70
CA GLN A 222 -18.59 -10.15 -11.52
C GLN A 222 -17.77 -11.44 -11.77
N PHE A 223 -16.46 -11.42 -11.51
CA PHE A 223 -15.56 -12.56 -11.69
C PHE A 223 -15.07 -13.14 -10.35
N ILE A 224 -15.47 -12.54 -9.23
CA ILE A 224 -15.09 -12.98 -7.90
C ILE A 224 -15.87 -14.25 -7.55
N ASP A 225 -15.16 -15.27 -7.09
CA ASP A 225 -15.77 -16.45 -6.47
C ASP A 225 -16.04 -16.15 -4.99
N SER A 226 -17.32 -16.08 -4.62
CA SER A 226 -17.76 -15.77 -3.27
C SER A 226 -17.57 -16.90 -2.26
N THR A 227 -17.07 -18.06 -2.69
CA THR A 227 -16.75 -19.18 -1.81
C THR A 227 -15.29 -19.17 -1.34
N ILE A 228 -14.44 -18.32 -1.94
CA ILE A 228 -13.02 -18.21 -1.58
C ILE A 228 -12.84 -17.11 -0.53
N ALA A 229 -12.31 -17.52 0.62
CA ALA A 229 -12.06 -16.66 1.76
C ALA A 229 -10.74 -17.07 2.44
N LEU A 230 -10.14 -16.13 3.17
CA LEU A 230 -9.11 -16.44 4.15
C LEU A 230 -9.67 -17.35 5.27
N PRO A 231 -8.83 -18.22 5.84
CA PRO A 231 -9.20 -19.16 6.90
C PRO A 231 -9.60 -18.49 8.23
#